data_AF-A0A7H4MKP7-F1
#
_entry.id   AF-A0A7H4MKP7-F1
#
_cell.length_a   1.000
_cell.length_b   1.000
_cell.length_c   1.000
_cell.angle_alpha   90.00
_cell.angle_beta   90.00
_cell.angle_gamma   90.00
#
_symmetry.space_group_name_H-M   'P 1'
#
loop_
_entity.id
_entity.type
_entity.pdbx_description
1 polymer ?
#
loop_
_entity_poly.entity_id
_entity_poly.type
_entity_poly.pdbx_seq_one_letter_code
_entity_poly.pdbx_strand_id
1 'polypeptide(L)'
;MSTSNDPSNNASAGKCPFHAETPKQSAGSGTGNRDWWPNQLRVDLLNQHSSRSNPLGEDFNYREEFKKLDYSALKADLRALLTDSQEWWPADWGSYIGLFIRMAWHGAGTYRTVDGRGGAGRGQQRFAPLNSWPDNVSLDKARRLLWPVKQKYGQKISWADLYMLAGNVALENAGFRTFGFGAGREDVWEPDLDVDWGDEKEWLAHRHPESLAKQAIGATEMGLIYVNPEGPNASGEPLSAAAAIRATFGNMAMDDEEIVALIAGRPYAGQNPRRRRNQPRRRRAGSRPTGSARPGLALQLRQRRRCGCHHLRSGSGLDADAHPVEQLLLREPV
;
A
#
# COMPACT_ATOMS: atom_id res chain seq x y z
N MET A 1 6.11 -56.15 18.75
CA MET A 1 4.98 -55.24 19.01
C MET A 1 5.57 -53.89 19.39
N SER A 2 5.50 -52.94 18.46
CA SER A 2 5.90 -51.54 18.69
C SER A 2 4.71 -50.78 19.27
N THR A 3 4.94 -49.97 20.30
CA THR A 3 4.06 -48.85 20.63
C THR A 3 4.90 -47.61 20.82
N SER A 4 4.86 -46.78 19.80
CA SER A 4 5.36 -45.42 19.69
C SER A 4 4.45 -44.45 20.44
N ASN A 5 5.03 -43.59 21.29
CA ASN A 5 4.46 -42.34 21.75
C ASN A 5 5.44 -41.23 21.36
N ASP A 6 5.01 -40.29 20.51
CA ASP A 6 5.28 -38.86 20.74
C ASP A 6 4.43 -37.98 19.81
N PRO A 7 3.86 -36.85 20.28
CA PRO A 7 3.04 -35.95 19.48
C PRO A 7 3.95 -34.94 18.76
N SER A 8 3.92 -34.95 17.43
CA SER A 8 4.68 -34.01 16.60
C SER A 8 4.07 -32.61 16.64
N ASN A 9 4.82 -31.71 17.27
CA ASN A 9 4.67 -30.26 17.24
C ASN A 9 4.63 -29.71 15.80
N ASN A 10 3.54 -29.06 15.44
CA ASN A 10 3.37 -28.28 14.20
C ASN A 10 3.91 -26.86 14.42
N ALA A 11 5.08 -26.56 13.87
CA ALA A 11 5.58 -25.19 13.73
C ALA A 11 6.37 -25.06 12.41
N SER A 12 5.66 -24.78 11.32
CA SER A 12 6.28 -24.45 10.03
C SER A 12 5.64 -23.20 9.42
N ALA A 13 6.01 -22.04 9.94
CA ALA A 13 5.81 -20.76 9.26
C ALA A 13 7.16 -20.05 9.14
N GLY A 14 7.66 -19.89 7.91
CA GLY A 14 8.85 -19.09 7.61
C GLY A 14 10.17 -19.85 7.38
N LYS A 15 10.18 -20.96 6.63
CA LYS A 15 11.45 -21.51 6.10
C LYS A 15 11.62 -21.10 4.63
N CYS A 16 12.68 -20.35 4.36
CA CYS A 16 13.08 -19.90 3.03
C CYS A 16 13.40 -21.14 2.16
N PRO A 17 12.65 -21.43 1.08
CA PRO A 17 12.64 -22.76 0.46
C PRO A 17 13.76 -23.04 -0.56
N PHE A 18 14.83 -22.22 -0.59
CA PHE A 18 15.97 -22.44 -1.48
C PHE A 18 17.16 -22.98 -0.69
N HIS A 19 17.23 -24.31 -0.58
CA HIS A 19 18.46 -25.03 -0.23
C HIS A 19 19.13 -25.53 -1.51
N ALA A 20 20.03 -24.70 -2.04
CA ALA A 20 21.19 -25.14 -2.83
C ALA A 20 22.24 -24.05 -2.62
N GLU A 21 23.29 -24.37 -1.85
CA GLU A 21 24.26 -23.49 -1.20
C GLU A 21 23.84 -22.99 0.19
N THR A 22 24.61 -23.40 1.19
CA THR A 22 24.58 -22.91 2.57
C THR A 22 24.57 -21.37 2.53
N PRO A 23 23.61 -20.68 3.16
CA PRO A 23 23.65 -19.23 3.22
C PRO A 23 24.97 -18.83 3.87
N LYS A 24 25.82 -18.09 3.16
CA LYS A 24 26.86 -17.28 3.82
C LYS A 24 26.12 -16.48 4.90
N GLN A 25 26.47 -16.68 6.17
CA GLN A 25 25.81 -16.03 7.31
C GLN A 25 25.63 -14.55 6.97
N SER A 26 24.37 -14.13 6.82
CA SER A 26 24.09 -12.71 6.64
C SER A 26 24.40 -12.02 7.96
N ALA A 27 24.95 -10.80 7.92
CA ALA A 27 25.20 -10.06 9.15
C ALA A 27 23.90 -9.97 9.97
N GLY A 28 23.93 -10.44 11.21
CA GLY A 28 22.75 -10.53 12.08
C GLY A 28 21.87 -11.79 11.92
N SER A 29 22.27 -12.77 11.11
CA SER A 29 21.57 -14.08 11.05
C SER A 29 21.96 -14.99 12.21
N GLY A 30 21.01 -15.81 12.69
CA GLY A 30 21.19 -16.73 13.81
C GLY A 30 20.24 -16.42 14.96
N THR A 31 20.23 -17.26 16.00
CA THR A 31 19.43 -17.05 17.21
C THR A 31 19.92 -15.79 17.94
N GLY A 32 19.05 -14.81 18.12
CA GLY A 32 19.33 -13.57 18.85
C GLY A 32 18.62 -13.52 20.21
N ASN A 33 18.87 -12.44 20.97
CA ASN A 33 18.25 -12.25 22.29
C ASN A 33 16.72 -12.32 22.26
N ARG A 34 16.10 -11.86 21.17
CA ARG A 34 14.64 -11.85 21.03
C ARG A 34 14.02 -13.23 20.86
N ASP A 35 14.79 -14.21 20.40
CA ASP A 35 14.32 -15.58 20.31
C ASP A 35 14.29 -16.23 21.70
N TRP A 36 15.23 -15.84 22.58
CA TRP A 36 15.31 -16.31 23.97
C TRP A 36 14.33 -15.56 24.90
N TRP A 37 14.19 -14.25 24.72
CA TRP A 37 13.34 -13.38 25.55
C TRP A 37 12.38 -12.58 24.67
N PRO A 38 11.32 -13.23 24.14
CA PRO A 38 10.39 -12.59 23.20
C PRO A 38 9.62 -11.40 23.80
N ASN A 39 9.42 -11.40 25.12
CA ASN A 39 8.70 -10.37 25.87
C ASN A 39 9.62 -9.29 26.46
N GLN A 40 10.92 -9.29 26.12
CA GLN A 40 11.85 -8.26 26.58
C GLN A 40 11.48 -6.89 26.02
N LEU A 41 11.56 -5.85 26.87
CA LEU A 41 11.30 -4.47 26.48
C LEU A 41 12.20 -4.04 25.30
N ARG A 42 11.58 -3.43 24.29
CA ARG A 42 12.22 -3.01 23.03
C ARG A 42 12.70 -1.57 23.07
N VAL A 43 13.85 -1.34 23.69
CA VAL A 43 14.48 0.00 23.78
C VAL A 43 15.08 0.47 22.46
N ASP A 44 15.34 -0.43 21.52
CA ASP A 44 15.86 -0.12 20.18
C ASP A 44 14.87 0.71 19.35
N LEU A 45 13.57 0.64 19.65
CA LEU A 45 12.56 1.48 19.01
C LEU A 45 12.80 2.98 19.23
N LEU A 46 13.45 3.35 20.35
CA LEU A 46 13.76 4.74 20.71
C LEU A 46 14.90 5.33 19.87
N ASN A 47 15.62 4.51 19.11
CA ASN A 47 16.74 4.92 18.26
C ASN A 47 16.46 4.76 16.76
N GLN A 48 15.21 4.42 16.39
CA GLN A 48 14.78 4.43 15.00
C GLN A 48 14.86 5.83 14.41
N HIS A 49 15.10 5.90 13.10
CA HIS A 49 15.16 7.17 12.35
C HIS A 49 16.21 8.14 12.88
N SER A 50 17.26 7.63 13.52
CA SER A 50 18.38 8.44 14.00
C SER A 50 19.21 9.02 12.84
N SER A 51 20.07 10.01 13.14
CA SER A 51 20.99 10.58 12.13
C SER A 51 21.95 9.55 11.53
N ARG A 52 22.17 8.41 12.20
CA ARG A 52 23.07 7.34 11.74
C ARG A 52 22.60 6.64 10.47
N SER A 53 21.29 6.58 10.24
CA SER A 53 20.71 5.96 9.04
C SER A 53 20.25 6.98 7.99
N ASN A 54 20.25 8.27 8.35
CA ASN A 54 19.91 9.35 7.43
C ASN A 54 21.13 9.74 6.56
N PRO A 55 21.08 9.54 5.23
CA PRO A 55 22.20 9.85 4.34
C PRO A 55 22.32 11.33 3.99
N LEU A 56 21.38 12.20 4.41
CA LEU A 56 21.37 13.61 4.02
C LEU A 56 22.20 14.52 4.93
N GLY A 57 22.70 13.99 6.05
CA GLY A 57 23.41 14.76 7.05
C GLY A 57 22.49 15.58 7.95
N GLU A 58 23.03 16.08 9.07
CA GLU A 58 22.27 16.78 10.11
C GLU A 58 21.85 18.20 9.69
N ASP A 59 22.59 18.81 8.76
CA ASP A 59 22.32 20.17 8.28
C ASP A 59 21.26 20.24 7.17
N PHE A 60 20.78 19.10 6.68
CA PHE A 60 19.77 19.08 5.62
C PHE A 60 18.42 19.57 6.11
N ASN A 61 17.85 20.57 5.43
CA ASN A 61 16.52 21.10 5.72
C ASN A 61 15.58 20.93 4.51
N TYR A 62 14.64 19.99 4.61
CA TYR A 62 13.73 19.68 3.51
C TYR A 62 12.85 20.88 3.12
N ARG A 63 12.37 21.65 4.09
CA ARG A 63 11.52 22.82 3.82
C ARG A 63 12.26 23.86 2.99
N GLU A 64 13.53 24.11 3.28
CA GLU A 64 14.35 25.04 2.50
C GLU A 64 14.69 24.50 1.10
N GLU A 65 14.93 23.19 0.96
CA GLU A 65 15.11 22.58 -0.36
C GLU A 65 13.84 22.59 -1.21
N PHE A 66 12.68 22.31 -0.59
CA PHE A 66 11.39 22.33 -1.27
C PHE A 66 11.04 23.74 -1.79
N LYS A 67 11.38 24.81 -1.05
CA LYS A 67 11.17 26.19 -1.54
C LYS A 67 11.93 26.50 -2.84
N LYS A 68 13.03 25.79 -3.12
CA LYS A 68 13.86 25.94 -4.34
C LYS A 68 13.32 25.14 -5.52
N LEU A 69 12.22 24.42 -5.34
CA LEU A 69 11.60 23.56 -6.35
C LEU A 69 10.78 24.40 -7.33
N ASP A 70 10.97 24.18 -8.64
CA ASP A 70 10.00 24.63 -9.62
C ASP A 70 8.76 23.71 -9.56
N TYR A 71 7.82 24.09 -8.71
CA TYR A 71 6.61 23.32 -8.44
C TYR A 71 5.72 23.20 -9.68
N SER A 72 5.69 24.22 -10.54
CA SER A 72 4.92 24.20 -11.79
C SER A 72 5.52 23.21 -12.79
N ALA A 73 6.84 23.19 -12.95
CA ALA A 73 7.53 22.21 -13.78
C ALA A 73 7.35 20.79 -13.25
N LEU A 74 7.42 20.57 -11.93
CA LEU A 74 7.16 19.27 -11.33
C LEU A 74 5.75 18.77 -11.66
N LYS A 75 4.73 19.62 -11.50
CA LYS A 75 3.35 19.25 -11.87
C LYS A 75 3.21 18.98 -13.37
N ALA A 76 3.91 19.72 -14.22
CA ALA A 76 3.91 19.49 -15.66
C ALA A 76 4.52 18.12 -16.03
N ASP A 77 5.66 17.76 -15.43
CA ASP A 77 6.28 16.44 -15.64
C ASP A 77 5.38 15.30 -15.14
N LEU A 78 4.74 15.48 -13.98
CA LEU A 78 3.78 14.50 -13.46
C LEU A 78 2.59 14.32 -14.41
N ARG A 79 2.05 15.40 -14.99
CA ARG A 79 0.99 15.32 -16.00
C ARG A 79 1.44 14.61 -17.27
N ALA A 80 2.64 14.89 -17.76
CA ALA A 80 3.20 14.20 -18.92
C ALA A 80 3.34 12.69 -18.66
N LEU A 81 3.85 12.33 -17.47
CA LEU A 81 4.02 10.93 -17.06
C LEU A 81 2.69 10.16 -17.03
N LEU A 82 1.55 10.82 -16.74
CA LEU A 82 0.24 10.14 -16.70
C LEU A 82 -0.13 9.45 -18.02
N THR A 83 0.42 9.88 -19.15
CA THR A 83 0.15 9.30 -20.48
C THR A 83 1.39 8.71 -21.15
N ASP A 84 2.55 8.76 -20.49
CA ASP A 84 3.81 8.19 -20.99
C ASP A 84 3.92 6.70 -20.64
N SER A 85 3.13 5.88 -21.36
CA SER A 85 3.03 4.44 -21.10
C SER A 85 4.37 3.72 -21.32
N GLN A 86 4.83 3.02 -20.30
CA GLN A 86 6.06 2.24 -20.31
C GLN A 86 5.83 0.79 -20.74
N GLU A 87 6.73 0.21 -21.56
CA GLU A 87 6.59 -1.17 -22.03
C GLU A 87 6.60 -2.21 -20.90
N TRP A 88 7.36 -1.95 -19.83
CA TRP A 88 7.49 -2.86 -18.69
C TRP A 88 6.28 -2.81 -17.73
N TRP A 89 5.44 -1.78 -17.86
CA TRP A 89 4.17 -1.67 -17.15
C TRP A 89 3.18 -0.78 -17.91
N PRO A 90 2.52 -1.29 -18.97
CA PRO A 90 1.69 -0.48 -19.84
C PRO A 90 0.53 0.18 -19.09
N ALA A 91 0.22 1.42 -19.48
CA ALA A 91 -0.87 2.17 -18.87
C ALA A 91 -2.24 1.63 -19.29
N ASP A 92 -3.09 1.28 -18.32
CA ASP A 92 -4.46 0.85 -18.59
C ASP A 92 -5.22 2.02 -19.27
N TRP A 93 -5.91 1.76 -20.39
CA TRP A 93 -6.56 2.80 -21.22
C TRP A 93 -5.64 3.95 -21.67
N GLY A 94 -4.33 3.73 -21.69
CA GLY A 94 -3.33 4.74 -22.04
C GLY A 94 -3.11 5.78 -20.95
N SER A 95 -3.51 5.54 -19.70
CA SER A 95 -3.24 6.46 -18.60
C SER A 95 -2.95 5.80 -17.25
N TYR A 96 -2.05 6.41 -16.46
CA TYR A 96 -1.74 5.99 -15.09
C TYR A 96 -2.59 6.69 -14.00
N ILE A 97 -3.59 7.51 -14.36
CA ILE A 97 -4.40 8.27 -13.40
C ILE A 97 -4.93 7.38 -12.26
N GLY A 98 -5.68 6.32 -12.58
CA GLY A 98 -6.23 5.43 -11.57
C GLY A 98 -5.16 4.70 -10.74
N LEU A 99 -3.97 4.45 -11.30
CA LEU A 99 -2.87 3.83 -10.58
C LEU A 99 -2.25 4.78 -9.55
N PHE A 100 -2.03 6.05 -9.90
CA PHE A 100 -1.45 7.05 -9.00
C PHE A 100 -2.43 7.49 -7.91
N ILE A 101 -3.72 7.60 -8.23
CA ILE A 101 -4.77 7.86 -7.22
C ILE A 101 -4.81 6.72 -6.21
N ARG A 102 -4.79 5.46 -6.67
CA ARG A 102 -4.72 4.30 -5.77
C ARG A 102 -3.45 4.32 -4.93
N MET A 103 -2.29 4.64 -5.51
CA MET A 103 -1.03 4.72 -4.76
C MET A 103 -1.11 5.76 -3.63
N ALA A 104 -1.65 6.94 -3.92
CA ALA A 104 -1.84 8.00 -2.94
C ALA A 104 -2.84 7.59 -1.84
N TRP A 105 -4.00 7.06 -2.24
CA TRP A 105 -5.02 6.52 -1.33
C TRP A 105 -4.44 5.47 -0.38
N HIS A 106 -3.74 4.45 -0.89
CA HIS A 106 -3.13 3.41 -0.07
C HIS A 106 -1.99 3.92 0.81
N GLY A 107 -1.35 5.03 0.43
CA GLY A 107 -0.32 5.66 1.25
C GLY A 107 -0.93 6.36 2.46
N ALA A 108 -1.98 7.16 2.23
CA ALA A 108 -2.67 7.89 3.29
C ALA A 108 -3.60 7.00 4.15
N GLY A 109 -4.24 6.00 3.55
CA GLY A 109 -5.27 5.16 4.19
C GLY A 109 -4.77 4.11 5.17
N THR A 110 -3.52 4.22 5.64
CA THR A 110 -3.05 3.38 6.75
C THR A 110 -3.13 4.10 8.10
N TYR A 111 -3.56 5.37 8.09
CA TYR A 111 -3.67 6.22 9.27
C TYR A 111 -4.70 5.69 10.27
N ARG A 112 -4.47 5.91 11.56
CA ARG A 112 -5.43 5.56 12.62
C ARG A 112 -5.49 6.65 13.67
N THR A 113 -6.69 6.98 14.11
CA THR A 113 -6.93 8.06 15.09
C THR A 113 -6.50 7.69 16.50
N VAL A 114 -6.62 6.43 16.88
CA VAL A 114 -6.40 5.96 18.26
C VAL A 114 -4.96 6.22 18.73
N ASP A 115 -3.98 6.03 17.85
CA ASP A 115 -2.56 6.20 18.19
C ASP A 115 -1.80 7.15 17.25
N GLY A 116 -2.47 7.72 16.25
CA GLY A 116 -1.88 8.65 15.28
C GLY A 116 -0.86 8.00 14.33
N ARG A 117 -0.76 6.67 14.30
CA ARG A 117 0.22 5.95 13.47
C ARG A 117 -0.29 5.71 12.06
N GLY A 118 0.63 5.31 11.18
CA GLY A 118 0.36 5.10 9.76
C GLY A 118 0.27 6.40 8.97
N GLY A 119 -0.43 6.34 7.84
CA GLY A 119 -0.61 7.46 6.92
C GLY A 119 0.60 7.74 6.02
N ALA A 120 0.50 8.81 5.24
CA ALA A 120 1.47 9.14 4.20
C ALA A 120 2.66 10.00 4.68
N GLY A 121 2.67 10.42 5.96
CA GLY A 121 3.56 11.46 6.47
C GLY A 121 5.06 11.17 6.37
N ARG A 122 5.44 9.89 6.34
CA ARG A 122 6.86 9.44 6.29
C ARG A 122 7.22 8.67 5.01
N GLY A 123 6.28 8.52 4.07
CA GLY A 123 6.52 7.75 2.84
C GLY A 123 6.75 6.24 3.07
N GLN A 124 6.26 5.68 4.17
CA GLN A 124 6.49 4.29 4.60
C GLN A 124 6.04 3.22 3.59
N GLN A 125 5.17 3.57 2.62
CA GLN A 125 4.75 2.66 1.55
C GLN A 125 5.92 2.12 0.71
N ARG A 126 7.11 2.74 0.77
CA ARG A 126 8.34 2.24 0.13
C ARG A 126 9.07 1.15 0.92
N PHE A 127 8.81 1.02 2.22
CA PHE A 127 9.45 0.06 3.10
C PHE A 127 8.52 -1.09 3.51
N ALA A 128 9.10 -2.14 4.09
CA ALA A 128 8.32 -3.20 4.70
C ALA A 128 7.60 -2.69 5.97
N PRO A 129 6.44 -3.25 6.34
CA PRO A 129 5.72 -4.30 5.61
C PRO A 129 4.87 -3.76 4.45
N LEU A 130 4.58 -2.45 4.43
CA LEU A 130 3.61 -1.84 3.52
C LEU A 130 3.92 -2.06 2.05
N ASN A 131 5.19 -2.05 1.66
CA ASN A 131 5.61 -2.28 0.27
C ASN A 131 5.24 -3.67 -0.27
N SER A 132 4.88 -4.60 0.61
CA SER A 132 4.62 -6.02 0.32
C SER A 132 3.24 -6.49 0.78
N TRP A 133 2.42 -5.60 1.36
CA TRP A 133 1.06 -5.91 1.75
C TRP A 133 0.22 -6.43 0.56
N PRO A 134 -0.67 -7.42 0.78
CA PRO A 134 -1.58 -7.90 -0.26
C PRO A 134 -2.37 -6.83 -0.98
N ASP A 135 -2.83 -5.81 -0.26
CA ASP A 135 -3.61 -4.74 -0.85
C ASP A 135 -2.74 -3.71 -1.60
N ASN A 136 -1.42 -3.75 -1.43
CA ASN A 136 -0.47 -2.87 -2.12
C ASN A 136 0.16 -3.49 -3.38
N VAL A 137 -0.41 -4.60 -3.87
CA VAL A 137 0.03 -5.24 -5.12
C VAL A 137 0.07 -4.23 -6.26
N SER A 138 1.17 -4.28 -7.02
CA SER A 138 1.48 -3.43 -8.18
C SER A 138 1.78 -1.97 -7.86
N LEU A 139 1.66 -1.51 -6.61
CA LEU A 139 2.09 -0.17 -6.22
C LEU A 139 3.62 -0.01 -6.23
N ASP A 140 4.37 -1.11 -6.20
CA ASP A 140 5.81 -1.10 -6.47
C ASP A 140 6.12 -0.59 -7.90
N LYS A 141 5.27 -0.90 -8.89
CA LYS A 141 5.38 -0.36 -10.25
C LYS A 141 4.98 1.12 -10.30
N ALA A 142 3.91 1.51 -9.58
CA ALA A 142 3.51 2.92 -9.48
C ALA A 142 4.66 3.79 -8.92
N ARG A 143 5.29 3.36 -7.83
CA ARG A 143 6.45 4.06 -7.25
C ARG A 143 7.65 4.07 -8.20
N ARG A 144 7.87 2.98 -8.96
CA ARG A 144 8.95 2.91 -9.96
C ARG A 144 8.72 3.85 -11.15
N LEU A 145 7.48 4.05 -11.60
CA LEU A 145 7.14 5.01 -12.66
C LEU A 145 7.50 6.45 -12.26
N LEU A 146 7.43 6.77 -10.96
CA LEU A 146 7.79 8.09 -10.43
C LEU A 146 9.30 8.29 -10.21
N TRP A 147 10.12 7.25 -10.36
CA TRP A 147 11.56 7.35 -10.15
C TRP A 147 12.23 8.40 -11.05
N PRO A 148 11.99 8.48 -12.37
CA PRO A 148 12.61 9.52 -13.20
C PRO A 148 12.29 10.95 -12.73
N VAL A 149 11.07 11.16 -12.21
CA VAL A 149 10.67 12.46 -11.61
C VAL A 149 11.46 12.70 -10.32
N LYS A 150 11.51 11.74 -9.39
CA LYS A 150 12.34 11.86 -8.17
C LYS A 150 13.81 12.11 -8.50
N GLN A 151 14.34 11.43 -9.52
CA GLN A 151 15.72 11.58 -9.97
C GLN A 151 15.99 12.98 -10.52
N LYS A 152 15.08 13.54 -11.32
CA LYS A 152 15.17 14.90 -11.88
C LYS A 152 15.17 15.98 -10.78
N TYR A 153 14.30 15.85 -9.79
CA TYR A 153 14.12 16.88 -8.75
C TYR A 153 14.94 16.66 -7.48
N GLY A 154 15.63 15.52 -7.36
CA GLY A 154 16.55 15.24 -6.26
C GLY A 154 15.87 15.35 -4.89
N GLN A 155 16.54 15.98 -3.92
CA GLN A 155 16.02 16.15 -2.56
C GLN A 155 15.11 17.38 -2.38
N LYS A 156 14.79 18.11 -3.45
CA LYS A 156 13.80 19.19 -3.40
C LYS A 156 12.36 18.68 -3.30
N ILE A 157 12.14 17.39 -3.50
CA ILE A 157 10.86 16.71 -3.30
C ILE A 157 11.12 15.36 -2.62
N SER A 158 10.46 15.10 -1.50
CA SER A 158 10.52 13.81 -0.81
C SER A 158 9.68 12.76 -1.54
N TRP A 159 9.94 11.48 -1.32
CA TRP A 159 9.02 10.42 -1.76
C TRP A 159 7.66 10.54 -1.09
N ALA A 160 7.63 10.91 0.19
CA ALA A 160 6.40 11.10 0.95
C ALA A 160 5.46 12.13 0.28
N ASP A 161 5.99 13.29 -0.12
CA ASP A 161 5.20 14.30 -0.84
C ASP A 161 4.94 13.90 -2.29
N LEU A 162 5.93 13.31 -3.00
CA LEU A 162 5.79 12.92 -4.40
C LEU A 162 4.65 11.92 -4.61
N TYR A 163 4.48 10.94 -3.71
CA TYR A 163 3.40 9.97 -3.83
C TYR A 163 2.02 10.61 -3.74
N MET A 164 1.84 11.54 -2.79
CA MET A 164 0.56 12.24 -2.61
C MET A 164 0.31 13.23 -3.74
N LEU A 165 1.34 13.98 -4.15
CA LEU A 165 1.25 14.94 -5.24
C LEU A 165 0.89 14.26 -6.57
N ALA A 166 1.45 13.08 -6.85
CA ALA A 166 1.11 12.31 -8.05
C ALA A 166 -0.39 11.94 -8.09
N GLY A 167 -0.97 11.56 -6.94
CA GLY A 167 -2.42 11.32 -6.83
C GLY A 167 -3.24 12.60 -7.03
N ASN A 168 -2.81 13.72 -6.45
CA ASN A 168 -3.50 15.01 -6.59
C ASN A 168 -3.48 15.51 -8.04
N VAL A 169 -2.32 15.42 -8.70
CA VAL A 169 -2.16 15.77 -10.12
C VAL A 169 -2.99 14.85 -11.01
N ALA A 170 -3.07 13.56 -10.68
CA ALA A 170 -3.93 12.62 -11.40
C ALA A 170 -5.42 13.00 -11.32
N LEU A 171 -5.92 13.40 -10.14
CA LEU A 171 -7.28 13.91 -9.98
C LEU A 171 -7.52 15.18 -10.80
N GLU A 172 -6.61 16.16 -10.70
CA GLU A 172 -6.68 17.39 -11.50
C GLU A 172 -6.74 17.10 -13.01
N ASN A 173 -5.91 16.16 -13.47
CA ASN A 173 -5.84 15.78 -14.89
C ASN A 173 -7.07 14.98 -15.34
N ALA A 174 -7.80 14.36 -14.42
CA ALA A 174 -9.10 13.72 -14.68
C ALA A 174 -10.25 14.73 -14.74
N GLY A 175 -9.99 16.03 -14.56
CA GLY A 175 -11.00 17.09 -14.55
C GLY A 175 -11.60 17.37 -13.17
N PHE A 176 -11.07 16.78 -12.10
CA PHE A 176 -11.52 17.04 -10.74
C PHE A 176 -10.74 18.20 -10.11
N ARG A 177 -11.42 19.26 -9.67
CA ARG A 177 -10.78 20.38 -8.97
C ARG A 177 -10.51 19.99 -7.52
N THR A 178 -9.26 19.68 -7.21
CA THR A 178 -8.81 19.42 -5.83
C THR A 178 -8.86 20.70 -4.99
N PHE A 179 -9.02 20.56 -3.67
CA PHE A 179 -9.07 21.71 -2.75
C PHE A 179 -7.72 22.43 -2.66
N GLY A 180 -6.63 21.68 -2.68
CA GLY A 180 -5.26 22.18 -2.60
C GLY A 180 -4.29 21.06 -2.28
N PHE A 181 -3.01 21.41 -2.14
CA PHE A 181 -1.96 20.46 -1.74
C PHE A 181 -0.95 21.15 -0.80
N GLY A 182 -0.70 20.52 0.34
CA GLY A 182 0.35 20.94 1.29
C GLY A 182 1.52 19.95 1.26
N ALA A 183 2.72 20.47 1.00
CA ALA A 183 3.98 19.74 1.09
C ALA A 183 4.65 19.94 2.46
N GLY A 184 5.73 19.22 2.71
CA GLY A 184 6.53 19.30 3.93
C GLY A 184 6.71 17.95 4.64
N ARG A 185 6.33 16.84 4.01
CA ARG A 185 6.56 15.50 4.54
C ARG A 185 8.01 15.11 4.28
N GLU A 186 8.79 14.93 5.33
CA GLU A 186 10.18 14.50 5.21
C GLU A 186 10.27 12.98 4.99
N ASP A 187 11.22 12.55 4.16
CA ASP A 187 11.49 11.12 3.99
C ASP A 187 12.21 10.57 5.23
N VAL A 188 11.83 9.36 5.63
CA VAL A 188 12.59 8.56 6.61
C VAL A 188 13.37 7.44 5.93
N TRP A 189 14.34 6.86 6.62
CA TRP A 189 15.33 5.96 5.98
C TRP A 189 15.25 4.51 6.45
N GLU A 190 14.33 4.22 7.36
CA GLU A 190 14.06 2.91 7.94
C GLU A 190 12.54 2.63 7.92
N PRO A 191 12.12 1.35 7.93
CA PRO A 191 10.73 1.01 8.20
C PRO A 191 10.33 1.38 9.64
N ASP A 192 9.08 1.81 9.84
CA ASP A 192 8.54 2.01 11.21
C ASP A 192 8.29 0.63 11.86
N LEU A 193 9.05 0.32 12.91
CA LEU A 193 8.93 -0.93 13.68
C LEU A 193 8.08 -0.80 14.95
N ASP A 194 7.56 0.39 15.20
CA ASP A 194 6.76 0.73 16.38
C ASP A 194 5.25 0.82 16.05
N VAL A 195 4.85 0.41 14.85
CA VAL A 195 3.45 0.27 14.46
C VAL A 195 2.97 -1.15 14.71
N ASP A 196 2.02 -1.29 15.62
CA ASP A 196 1.29 -2.54 15.82
C ASP A 196 0.22 -2.69 14.72
N TRP A 197 0.45 -3.58 13.74
CA TRP A 197 -0.51 -3.86 12.67
C TRP A 197 -1.50 -4.98 13.02
N GLY A 198 -1.37 -5.60 14.19
CA GLY A 198 -2.08 -6.80 14.63
C GLY A 198 -1.17 -8.02 14.83
N ASP A 199 -1.65 -8.99 15.61
CA ASP A 199 -0.89 -10.18 16.03
C ASP A 199 -0.91 -11.34 15.04
N GLU A 200 -1.70 -11.24 13.98
CA GLU A 200 -1.93 -12.32 13.02
C GLU A 200 -0.63 -12.77 12.35
N LYS A 201 -0.49 -14.09 12.18
CA LYS A 201 0.70 -14.70 11.57
C LYS A 201 0.51 -15.03 10.09
N GLU A 202 -0.67 -14.74 9.54
CA GLU A 202 -1.03 -14.99 8.15
C GLU A 202 -1.61 -13.73 7.50
N TRP A 203 -1.25 -13.50 6.24
CA TRP A 203 -1.85 -12.43 5.45
C TRP A 203 -3.33 -12.71 5.20
N LEU A 204 -4.15 -11.67 5.22
CA LEU A 204 -5.60 -11.73 5.00
C LEU A 204 -6.36 -12.54 6.07
N ALA A 205 -5.73 -12.77 7.23
CA ALA A 205 -6.44 -13.29 8.41
C ALA A 205 -7.52 -12.29 8.85
N HIS A 206 -8.75 -12.79 8.99
CA HIS A 206 -9.96 -11.99 9.21
C HIS A 206 -10.13 -11.56 10.67
N ARG A 207 -10.58 -10.31 10.87
CA ARG A 207 -10.98 -9.71 12.14
C ARG A 207 -12.47 -9.37 12.08
N HIS A 208 -13.18 -9.66 13.16
CA HIS A 208 -14.58 -9.29 13.26
C HIS A 208 -14.73 -7.77 13.48
N PRO A 209 -15.72 -7.09 12.88
CA PRO A 209 -15.90 -5.64 13.05
C PRO A 209 -16.02 -5.21 14.51
N GLU A 210 -16.64 -6.04 15.36
CA GLU A 210 -16.75 -5.78 16.80
C GLU A 210 -15.39 -5.75 17.52
N SER A 211 -14.40 -6.52 17.04
CA SER A 211 -13.05 -6.49 17.60
C SER A 211 -12.26 -5.25 17.18
N LEU A 212 -12.69 -4.54 16.13
CA LEU A 212 -12.08 -3.28 15.70
C LEU A 212 -12.49 -2.10 16.60
N ALA A 213 -13.63 -2.22 17.29
CA ALA A 213 -14.06 -1.21 18.24
C ALA A 213 -13.05 -1.16 19.41
N LYS A 214 -12.51 0.05 19.67
CA LYS A 214 -11.52 0.34 20.74
C LYS A 214 -10.10 -0.19 20.50
N GLN A 215 -9.80 -0.78 19.35
CA GLN A 215 -8.43 -1.13 18.96
C GLN A 215 -7.86 -0.06 18.04
N ALA A 216 -6.55 0.16 18.11
CA ALA A 216 -5.82 0.93 17.09
C ALA A 216 -5.67 0.08 15.81
N ILE A 217 -6.77 -0.44 15.24
CA ILE A 217 -6.73 -1.25 14.01
C ILE A 217 -7.74 -0.68 13.02
N GLY A 218 -7.24 -0.26 11.85
CA GLY A 218 -8.03 0.36 10.80
C GLY A 218 -8.48 -0.59 9.69
N ALA A 219 -8.20 -1.89 9.80
CA ALA A 219 -8.48 -2.85 8.73
C ALA A 219 -9.10 -4.16 9.23
N THR A 220 -10.04 -4.71 8.46
CA THR A 220 -10.71 -5.99 8.77
C THR A 220 -9.81 -7.21 8.60
N GLU A 221 -8.69 -7.08 7.88
CA GLU A 221 -7.78 -8.18 7.61
C GLU A 221 -6.33 -7.69 7.62
N MET A 222 -5.42 -8.54 8.10
CA MET A 222 -3.99 -8.23 8.09
C MET A 222 -3.49 -8.03 6.66
N GLY A 223 -3.00 -6.81 6.37
CA GLY A 223 -2.45 -6.45 5.06
C GLY A 223 -3.46 -5.84 4.07
N LEU A 224 -4.69 -5.54 4.52
CA LEU A 224 -5.63 -4.66 3.83
C LEU A 224 -5.50 -3.21 4.31
N ILE A 225 -5.93 -2.26 3.47
CA ILE A 225 -6.01 -0.86 3.87
C ILE A 225 -7.24 -0.61 4.77
N TYR A 226 -8.43 -1.07 4.36
CA TYR A 226 -9.68 -0.91 5.14
C TYR A 226 -10.45 -2.22 5.25
N VAL A 227 -11.20 -2.59 4.20
CA VAL A 227 -12.12 -3.72 4.21
C VAL A 227 -11.81 -4.68 3.07
N ASN A 228 -12.28 -5.92 3.21
CA ASN A 228 -12.26 -6.89 2.11
C ASN A 228 -13.20 -6.42 0.97
N PRO A 229 -12.71 -6.27 -0.27
CA PRO A 229 -13.53 -5.82 -1.40
C PRO A 229 -14.65 -6.81 -1.78
N GLU A 230 -14.56 -8.08 -1.37
CA GLU A 230 -15.60 -9.11 -1.56
C GLU A 230 -16.59 -9.16 -0.38
N GLY A 231 -16.49 -8.21 0.56
CA GLY A 231 -17.27 -8.20 1.80
C GLY A 231 -16.70 -9.14 2.87
N PRO A 232 -17.25 -9.12 4.10
CA PRO A 232 -16.84 -10.00 5.18
C PRO A 232 -16.88 -11.47 4.73
N ASN A 233 -15.80 -12.22 5.02
CA ASN A 233 -15.62 -13.62 4.61
C ASN A 233 -15.82 -13.88 3.11
N ALA A 234 -15.58 -12.89 2.25
CA ALA A 234 -15.84 -12.97 0.80
C ALA A 234 -17.30 -13.33 0.45
N SER A 235 -18.26 -12.86 1.25
CA SER A 235 -19.70 -13.15 1.07
C SER A 235 -20.30 -12.64 -0.24
N GLY A 236 -19.72 -11.60 -0.84
CA GLY A 236 -20.27 -10.92 -2.02
C GLY A 236 -21.48 -10.01 -1.71
N GLU A 237 -21.92 -9.93 -0.45
CA GLU A 237 -23.12 -9.20 -0.03
C GLU A 237 -22.79 -7.75 0.36
N PRO A 238 -23.19 -6.72 -0.41
CA PRO A 238 -22.79 -5.34 -0.17
C PRO A 238 -23.24 -4.80 1.18
N LEU A 239 -24.44 -5.18 1.62
CA LEU A 239 -25.02 -4.77 2.91
C LEU A 239 -24.19 -5.24 4.09
N SER A 240 -23.62 -6.45 4.01
CA SER A 240 -22.84 -7.02 5.10
C SER A 240 -21.52 -6.27 5.34
N ALA A 241 -21.00 -5.57 4.32
CA ALA A 241 -19.78 -4.79 4.41
C ALA A 241 -19.97 -3.42 5.09
N ALA A 242 -21.19 -2.88 5.17
CA ALA A 242 -21.43 -1.51 5.62
C ALA A 242 -20.94 -1.24 7.05
N ALA A 243 -21.20 -2.16 7.99
CA ALA A 243 -20.73 -2.03 9.37
C ALA A 243 -19.19 -2.04 9.46
N ALA A 244 -18.53 -2.89 8.67
CA ALA A 244 -17.08 -2.96 8.60
C ALA A 244 -16.46 -1.70 7.98
N ILE A 245 -17.09 -1.16 6.93
CA ILE A 245 -16.68 0.10 6.30
C ILE A 245 -16.75 1.23 7.33
N ARG A 246 -17.90 1.40 8.00
CA ARG A 246 -18.07 2.46 9.01
C ARG A 246 -17.06 2.32 10.16
N ALA A 247 -16.86 1.11 10.68
CA ALA A 247 -15.91 0.88 11.77
C ALA A 247 -14.46 1.20 11.36
N THR A 248 -14.02 0.72 10.19
CA THR A 248 -12.64 0.93 9.73
C THR A 248 -12.37 2.39 9.39
N PHE A 249 -13.24 3.05 8.63
CA PHE A 249 -13.09 4.45 8.27
C PHE A 249 -13.26 5.39 9.47
N GLY A 250 -14.14 5.05 10.43
CA GLY A 250 -14.26 5.79 11.69
C GLY A 250 -12.95 5.76 12.50
N ASN A 251 -12.26 4.61 12.54
CA ASN A 251 -10.91 4.50 13.10
C ASN A 251 -9.85 5.29 12.30
N MET A 252 -10.18 5.81 11.11
CA MET A 252 -9.33 6.63 10.24
C MET A 252 -9.79 8.09 10.12
N ALA A 253 -10.62 8.56 11.07
CA ALA A 253 -11.12 9.93 11.14
C ALA A 253 -12.11 10.34 10.05
N MET A 254 -12.84 9.39 9.46
CA MET A 254 -13.85 9.71 8.44
C MET A 254 -15.26 9.46 8.98
N ASP A 255 -16.13 10.45 8.84
CA ASP A 255 -17.56 10.29 9.10
C ASP A 255 -18.32 9.66 7.91
N ASP A 256 -19.62 9.44 8.05
CA ASP A 256 -20.44 8.78 7.02
C ASP A 256 -20.47 9.58 5.69
N GLU A 257 -20.44 10.92 5.72
CA GLU A 257 -20.43 11.75 4.51
C GLU A 257 -19.08 11.63 3.79
N GLU A 258 -17.98 11.71 4.54
CA GLU A 258 -16.62 11.57 4.03
C GLU A 258 -16.36 10.17 3.46
N ILE A 259 -16.86 9.13 4.13
CA ILE A 259 -16.78 7.73 3.66
C ILE A 259 -17.40 7.60 2.28
N VAL A 260 -18.64 8.07 2.12
CA VAL A 260 -19.36 7.97 0.85
C VAL A 260 -18.64 8.76 -0.22
N ALA A 261 -18.22 9.99 0.07
CA ALA A 261 -17.49 10.84 -0.88
C ALA A 261 -16.18 10.20 -1.37
N LEU A 262 -15.41 9.57 -0.46
CA LEU A 262 -14.14 8.91 -0.80
C LEU A 262 -14.34 7.64 -1.64
N ILE A 263 -15.34 6.82 -1.30
CA ILE A 263 -15.61 5.56 -2.02
C ILE A 263 -16.22 5.87 -3.40
N ALA A 264 -17.23 6.74 -3.46
CA ALA A 264 -17.94 7.09 -4.70
C ALA A 264 -17.08 7.95 -5.65
N GLY A 265 -16.10 8.70 -5.15
CA GLY A 265 -15.16 9.45 -5.99
C GLY A 265 -14.19 8.57 -6.79
N ARG A 266 -14.00 7.31 -6.40
CA ARG A 266 -12.97 6.40 -6.95
C ARG A 266 -13.25 5.87 -8.36
N PRO A 267 -14.49 5.46 -8.75
CA PRO A 267 -14.79 4.93 -10.08
C PRO A 267 -14.59 5.93 -11.22
N TYR A 268 -14.82 7.22 -10.98
CA TYR A 268 -14.71 8.27 -12.01
C TYR A 268 -13.28 8.53 -12.47
N ALA A 269 -12.29 8.30 -11.61
CA ALA A 269 -10.92 8.70 -11.90
C ALA A 269 -10.09 7.64 -12.67
N GLY A 270 -10.57 6.41 -12.80
CA GLY A 270 -9.86 5.33 -13.50
C GLY A 270 -10.08 5.27 -15.02
N GLN A 271 -11.13 5.93 -15.53
CA GLN A 271 -11.59 5.78 -16.91
C GLN A 271 -11.27 7.05 -17.71
N ASN A 272 -10.40 6.95 -18.72
CA ASN A 272 -10.32 7.99 -19.75
C ASN A 272 -11.57 7.88 -20.65
N PRO A 273 -12.45 8.89 -20.73
CA PRO A 273 -13.73 8.79 -21.44
C PRO A 273 -13.60 8.46 -22.93
N ARG A 274 -12.41 8.61 -23.51
CA ARG A 274 -12.19 8.55 -24.96
C ARG A 274 -11.82 7.18 -25.54
N ARG A 275 -11.63 6.12 -24.73
CA ARG A 275 -11.17 4.80 -25.25
C ARG A 275 -11.80 3.60 -24.55
N ARG A 276 -13.09 3.34 -24.78
CA ARG A 276 -13.75 2.06 -24.46
C ARG A 276 -13.70 1.12 -25.68
N ARG A 277 -12.77 0.17 -25.75
CA ARG A 277 -12.94 -1.05 -26.59
C ARG A 277 -12.06 -2.22 -26.14
N ASN A 278 -12.74 -3.35 -25.88
CA ASN A 278 -12.30 -4.75 -25.73
C ASN A 278 -11.39 -5.14 -24.55
N GLN A 279 -11.94 -5.89 -23.58
CA GLN A 279 -11.18 -6.60 -22.54
C GLN A 279 -11.19 -8.13 -22.76
N PRO A 280 -10.07 -8.85 -22.57
CA PRO A 280 -10.03 -10.31 -22.42
C PRO A 280 -9.92 -10.76 -20.94
N ARG A 281 -10.48 -11.95 -20.63
CA ARG A 281 -10.61 -12.54 -19.26
C ARG A 281 -9.25 -12.79 -18.55
N ARG A 282 -9.21 -12.57 -17.22
CA ARG A 282 -8.02 -12.69 -16.34
C ARG A 282 -7.92 -14.08 -15.64
N ARG A 283 -6.71 -14.56 -15.31
CA ARG A 283 -6.41 -15.86 -14.66
C ARG A 283 -5.54 -15.71 -13.39
N ARG A 284 -5.67 -16.63 -12.40
CA ARG A 284 -5.09 -16.59 -11.03
C ARG A 284 -3.54 -16.52 -10.96
N ALA A 285 -3.03 -15.88 -9.90
CA ALA A 285 -1.61 -15.66 -9.61
C ALA A 285 -0.93 -16.82 -8.86
N GLY A 286 0.40 -16.94 -8.99
CA GLY A 286 1.25 -17.86 -8.21
C GLY A 286 1.79 -17.27 -6.90
N SER A 287 2.45 -18.09 -6.10
CA SER A 287 2.88 -17.80 -4.71
C SER A 287 3.93 -16.68 -4.57
N ARG A 288 3.87 -15.97 -3.44
CA ARG A 288 4.73 -14.83 -3.08
C ARG A 288 5.86 -15.28 -2.14
N PRO A 289 7.14 -15.10 -2.50
CA PRO A 289 8.24 -15.30 -1.56
C PRO A 289 8.67 -13.96 -0.93
N THR A 290 8.66 -13.89 0.40
CA THR A 290 9.54 -12.98 1.15
C THR A 290 10.95 -13.58 1.11
N GLY A 291 11.79 -13.06 0.21
CA GLY A 291 13.15 -13.50 0.01
C GLY A 291 13.49 -13.57 -1.48
N SER A 292 14.01 -12.48 -2.05
CA SER A 292 14.53 -12.49 -3.42
C SER A 292 16.05 -12.53 -3.42
N ALA A 293 16.61 -13.55 -4.06
CA ALA A 293 17.98 -13.54 -4.57
C ALA A 293 18.13 -12.42 -5.63
N ARG A 294 19.22 -11.64 -5.57
CA ARG A 294 19.62 -10.70 -6.63
C ARG A 294 19.99 -11.49 -7.91
N PRO A 295 19.78 -10.97 -9.14
CA PRO A 295 19.78 -9.53 -9.50
C PRO A 295 18.56 -9.03 -10.30
N GLY A 296 18.27 -7.73 -10.17
CA GLY A 296 17.30 -6.98 -10.98
C GLY A 296 16.47 -6.00 -10.15
N LEU A 297 16.69 -4.69 -10.31
CA LEU A 297 16.03 -3.52 -9.71
C LEU A 297 14.64 -3.80 -9.05
N ALA A 298 14.61 -4.15 -7.76
CA ALA A 298 13.46 -4.32 -6.86
C ALA A 298 12.06 -4.12 -7.51
N LEU A 299 11.65 -5.06 -8.35
CA LEU A 299 10.32 -5.15 -8.96
C LEU A 299 9.87 -6.58 -8.60
N GLN A 300 8.95 -6.74 -7.65
CA GLN A 300 8.49 -8.08 -7.25
C GLN A 300 7.11 -8.40 -7.85
N LEU A 301 6.92 -9.67 -8.22
CA LEU A 301 5.96 -10.25 -9.18
C LEU A 301 6.46 -10.22 -10.63
N ARG A 302 7.28 -11.22 -11.01
CA ARG A 302 7.58 -11.56 -12.40
C ARG A 302 6.39 -12.32 -12.99
N GLN A 303 5.66 -11.71 -13.92
CA GLN A 303 4.74 -12.47 -14.77
C GLN A 303 5.58 -13.24 -15.81
N ARG A 304 5.56 -14.58 -15.76
CA ARG A 304 6.15 -15.42 -16.83
C ARG A 304 5.14 -15.53 -17.98
N ARG A 305 5.19 -14.62 -18.96
CA ARG A 305 4.95 -14.78 -20.42
C ARG A 305 4.49 -13.45 -21.06
N ARG A 306 4.94 -13.25 -22.31
CA ARG A 306 4.81 -12.11 -23.25
C ARG A 306 3.86 -10.97 -22.83
N CYS A 307 4.44 -9.77 -22.75
CA CYS A 307 3.76 -8.49 -22.54
C CYS A 307 2.55 -8.33 -23.49
N GLY A 308 1.36 -8.44 -22.91
CA GLY A 308 0.08 -8.15 -23.54
C GLY A 308 -0.99 -8.11 -22.44
N CYS A 309 -1.69 -6.98 -22.31
CA CYS A 309 -2.86 -6.53 -21.50
C CYS A 309 -3.44 -7.37 -20.33
N HIS A 310 -2.79 -8.39 -19.78
CA HIS A 310 -3.30 -9.24 -18.72
C HIS A 310 -2.72 -8.84 -17.35
N HIS A 311 -3.15 -7.68 -16.84
CA HIS A 311 -2.80 -7.26 -15.48
C HIS A 311 -3.62 -8.04 -14.44
N LEU A 312 -2.94 -8.76 -13.54
CA LEU A 312 -3.54 -9.33 -12.34
C LEU A 312 -3.58 -8.27 -11.24
N ARG A 313 -4.78 -7.86 -10.83
CA ARG A 313 -5.06 -7.06 -9.62
C ARG A 313 -5.79 -7.96 -8.61
N SER A 314 -6.24 -7.42 -7.46
CA SER A 314 -7.12 -8.14 -6.52
C SER A 314 -8.17 -8.96 -7.28
N GLY A 315 -8.39 -10.21 -6.87
CA GLY A 315 -9.15 -11.22 -7.63
C GLY A 315 -10.61 -10.91 -7.91
N SER A 316 -11.13 -9.80 -7.40
CA SER A 316 -12.46 -9.27 -7.65
C SER A 316 -12.61 -8.86 -9.12
N GLY A 317 -13.17 -9.73 -9.95
CA GLY A 317 -13.45 -9.50 -11.38
C GLY A 317 -14.58 -8.49 -11.66
N LEU A 318 -14.71 -7.45 -10.85
CA LEU A 318 -15.74 -6.42 -10.99
C LEU A 318 -15.18 -5.24 -11.79
N ASP A 319 -15.70 -5.07 -13.02
CA ASP A 319 -15.60 -3.81 -13.74
C ASP A 319 -16.34 -2.73 -12.93
N ALA A 320 -15.75 -1.52 -12.84
CA ALA A 320 -16.27 -0.41 -12.04
C ALA A 320 -17.47 0.30 -12.71
N ASP A 321 -18.46 -0.47 -13.17
CA ASP A 321 -19.77 0.06 -13.53
C ASP A 321 -20.72 -0.24 -12.34
N ALA A 322 -21.09 0.82 -11.62
CA ALA A 322 -22.01 0.87 -10.46
C ALA A 322 -21.63 -0.01 -9.24
N HIS A 323 -21.01 0.62 -8.23
CA HIS A 323 -20.87 0.00 -6.92
C HIS A 323 -22.27 -0.03 -6.25
N PRO A 324 -22.82 -1.20 -5.85
CA PRO A 324 -24.15 -1.29 -5.24
C PRO A 324 -24.26 -0.60 -3.86
N VAL A 325 -23.15 -0.13 -3.29
CA VAL A 325 -23.09 0.58 -2.00
C VAL A 325 -23.70 1.98 -2.11
N GLU A 326 -23.63 2.61 -3.28
CA GLU A 326 -24.16 3.96 -3.52
C GLU A 326 -25.71 4.00 -3.45
N GLN A 327 -26.39 2.91 -3.83
CA GLN A 327 -27.86 2.80 -3.72
C GLN A 327 -28.35 2.49 -2.29
N LEU A 328 -27.46 2.06 -1.41
CA LEU A 328 -27.79 1.54 -0.09
C LEU A 328 -27.61 2.57 1.03
N LEU A 329 -26.68 3.50 0.88
CA LEU A 329 -26.43 4.57 1.86
C LEU A 329 -27.24 5.85 1.60
N LEU A 330 -27.88 5.97 0.43
CA LEU A 330 -28.74 7.09 0.04
C LEU A 330 -30.24 6.85 0.27
N ARG A 331 -30.62 5.76 0.96
CA ARG A 331 -32.03 5.48 1.31
C ARG A 331 -32.31 5.72 2.80
N GLU A 332 -32.75 6.97 3.04
CA GLU A 332 -33.53 7.51 4.17
C GLU A 332 -32.89 7.58 5.58
N PRO A 333 -33.06 8.73 6.27
CA PRO A 333 -32.81 8.88 7.70
C PRO A 333 -34.02 8.39 8.52
N VAL A 334 -33.78 7.80 9.69
CA VAL A 334 -34.77 7.72 10.77
C VAL A 334 -34.14 8.25 12.04
#